data_AF-A0A357EH50-F1
#
_entry.id   AF-A0A357EH50-F1
#
_cell.length_a   1.000
_cell.length_b   1.000
_cell.length_c   1.000
_cell.angle_alpha   90.00
_cell.angle_beta   90.00
_cell.angle_gamma   90.00
#
_symmetry.space_group_name_H-M   'P 1'
#
loop_
_entity.id
_entity.type
_entity.pdbx_description
1 polymer ?
#
loop_
_entity_poly.entity_id
_entity_poly.type
_entity_poly.pdbx_seq_one_letter_code
_entity_poly.pdbx_strand_id
1 'polypeptide(L)'
;MSKKVLLLAGAILFCSQAGLAIAANPDTGPGCGLGKLAWGDYKGQKEIAPQVMMATTNGTFGSQTFGISSGTSGCTNDGKIMGEHKTTMFASLNFDALTAEMAQGQGEHLASLATLMGIPAERHGEFFAMTQERYTSLVQAGEASPVALVKSLNDAVAGHPILAQASVR
;
A
#
# COMPACT_ATOMS: atom_id res chain seq x y z
N MET A 1 14.67 17.43 43.13
CA MET A 1 14.15 16.19 42.49
C MET A 1 13.73 16.40 41.02
N SER A 2 14.34 17.32 40.25
CA SER A 2 13.63 17.87 39.07
C SER A 2 14.42 18.00 37.75
N LYS A 3 15.63 17.45 37.64
CA LYS A 3 16.40 17.44 36.36
C LYS A 3 16.57 16.04 35.76
N LYS A 4 16.64 15.01 36.60
CA LYS A 4 16.78 13.61 36.16
C LYS A 4 15.49 13.04 35.55
N VAL A 5 14.33 13.50 36.03
CA VAL A 5 13.01 13.08 35.51
C VAL A 5 12.73 13.65 34.12
N LEU A 6 13.19 14.87 33.82
CA LEU A 6 13.02 15.49 32.49
C LEU A 6 13.87 14.81 31.41
N LEU A 7 15.06 14.29 31.75
CA LEU A 7 15.94 13.58 30.79
C LEU A 7 15.44 12.16 30.48
N LEU A 8 14.69 11.53 31.40
CA LEU A 8 14.06 10.23 31.16
C LEU A 8 12.74 10.32 30.39
N ALA A 9 12.05 11.47 30.43
CA ALA A 9 10.83 11.68 29.66
C ALA A 9 11.08 11.96 28.17
N GLY A 10 12.25 12.53 27.82
CA GLY A 10 12.62 12.80 26.42
C GLY A 10 13.04 11.55 25.62
N ALA A 11 13.47 10.48 26.29
CA ALA A 11 13.96 9.26 25.63
C ALA A 11 12.85 8.24 25.32
N ILE A 12 11.66 8.38 25.91
CA ILE A 12 10.57 7.40 25.77
C ILE A 12 9.60 7.79 24.63
N LEU A 13 9.67 9.02 24.12
CA LEU A 13 8.70 9.52 23.13
C LEU A 13 8.95 9.08 21.66
N PHE A 14 9.96 8.26 21.38
CA PHE A 14 10.28 7.80 20.02
C PHE A 14 10.12 6.29 19.78
N CYS A 15 9.60 5.53 20.76
CA CYS A 15 9.53 4.06 20.65
C CYS A 15 8.21 3.51 20.09
N SER A 16 7.26 4.33 19.64
CA SER A 16 5.98 3.82 19.12
C SER A 16 5.82 4.09 17.63
N GLN A 17 6.31 3.15 16.82
CA GLN A 17 5.63 2.62 15.61
C GLN A 17 6.52 1.57 14.91
N ALA A 18 6.38 0.31 15.32
CA ALA A 18 6.80 -0.85 14.52
C ALA A 18 5.53 -1.54 13.99
N GLY A 19 5.01 -1.03 12.87
CA GLY A 19 4.05 -1.77 12.05
C GLY A 19 4.79 -2.83 11.24
N LEU A 20 4.36 -4.09 11.34
CA LEU A 20 4.90 -5.22 10.60
C LEU A 20 4.60 -5.08 9.10
N ALA A 21 5.64 -4.95 8.27
CA ALA A 21 5.54 -5.16 6.83
C ALA A 21 6.69 -6.07 6.38
N ILE A 22 6.32 -7.27 5.92
CA ILE A 22 7.22 -8.34 5.51
C ILE A 22 7.63 -8.07 4.06
N ALA A 23 8.82 -7.48 3.87
CA ALA A 23 9.57 -7.63 2.63
C ALA A 23 10.48 -8.85 2.79
N ALA A 24 10.52 -9.75 1.81
CA ALA A 24 11.35 -10.96 1.81
C ALA A 24 12.84 -10.60 1.82
N ASN A 25 13.35 -10.25 3.00
CA ASN A 25 14.75 -10.06 3.31
C ASN A 25 15.14 -11.34 4.07
N PRO A 26 16.15 -12.12 3.63
CA PRO A 26 16.59 -13.28 4.39
C PRO A 26 16.79 -12.84 5.85
N ASP A 27 16.10 -13.48 6.80
CA ASP A 27 15.94 -13.07 8.20
C ASP A 27 17.29 -12.87 8.91
N THR A 28 17.90 -11.72 8.66
CA THR A 28 19.27 -11.37 9.08
C THR A 28 19.31 -10.02 9.80
N GLY A 29 18.16 -9.35 10.05
CA GLY A 29 18.13 -8.10 10.80
C GLY A 29 17.01 -7.14 10.39
N PRO A 30 17.11 -5.85 10.75
CA PRO A 30 16.03 -4.84 10.70
C PRO A 30 15.77 -4.28 9.29
N GLY A 31 15.50 -5.15 8.32
CA GLY A 31 15.13 -4.74 6.96
C GLY A 31 16.30 -4.29 6.09
N CYS A 32 16.03 -3.47 5.09
CA CYS A 32 17.04 -2.87 4.23
C CYS A 32 17.60 -1.56 4.83
N GLY A 33 18.66 -0.99 4.25
CA GLY A 33 19.20 0.32 4.66
C GLY A 33 20.66 0.28 5.04
N LEU A 34 21.21 1.47 5.33
CA LEU A 34 22.64 1.66 5.59
C LEU A 34 23.15 0.83 6.78
N GLY A 35 22.32 0.65 7.81
CA GLY A 35 22.65 -0.21 8.95
C GLY A 35 22.85 -1.66 8.56
N LYS A 36 22.03 -2.22 7.65
CA LYS A 36 22.26 -3.59 7.16
C LYS A 36 23.55 -3.70 6.35
N LEU A 37 23.92 -2.67 5.59
CA LEU A 37 25.18 -2.65 4.84
C LEU A 37 26.41 -2.49 5.75
N ALA A 38 26.34 -1.57 6.72
CA ALA A 38 27.45 -1.25 7.60
C ALA A 38 27.78 -2.38 8.58
N TRP A 39 26.77 -3.17 8.98
CA TRP A 39 26.93 -4.22 9.97
C TRP A 39 26.77 -5.63 9.39
N GLY A 40 26.55 -5.77 8.07
CA GLY A 40 26.20 -7.05 7.42
C GLY A 40 27.27 -8.14 7.52
N ASP A 41 28.54 -7.76 7.69
CA ASP A 41 29.67 -8.69 7.79
C ASP A 41 29.93 -9.18 9.24
N TYR A 42 29.15 -8.71 10.21
CA TYR A 42 29.33 -9.09 11.62
C TYR A 42 28.89 -10.54 11.87
N LYS A 43 29.76 -11.33 12.52
CA LYS A 43 29.47 -12.72 12.91
C LYS A 43 28.41 -12.70 14.01
N GLY A 44 27.21 -13.19 13.73
CA GLY A 44 26.09 -13.17 14.70
C GLY A 44 25.00 -12.14 14.38
N GLN A 45 24.67 -11.93 13.11
CA GLN A 45 23.57 -11.05 12.64
C GLN A 45 22.22 -11.25 13.38
N LYS A 46 21.99 -12.44 13.93
CA LYS A 46 20.78 -12.79 14.67
C LYS A 46 20.80 -12.41 16.15
N GLU A 47 21.94 -11.96 16.67
CA GLU A 47 22.09 -11.55 18.05
C GLU A 47 21.52 -10.15 18.28
N ILE A 48 21.14 -9.87 19.53
CA ILE A 48 20.48 -8.62 19.91
C ILE A 48 21.37 -7.41 19.61
N ALA A 49 22.67 -7.47 19.92
CA ALA A 49 23.56 -6.32 19.77
C ALA A 49 23.74 -5.89 18.30
N PRO A 50 24.07 -6.80 17.34
CA PRO A 50 24.13 -6.45 15.92
C PRO A 50 22.80 -5.91 15.37
N GLN A 51 21.66 -6.48 15.77
CA GLN A 51 20.35 -5.99 15.33
C GLN A 51 20.04 -4.59 15.85
N VAL A 52 20.35 -4.31 17.13
CA VAL A 52 20.21 -2.96 17.70
C VAL A 52 21.10 -1.98 16.96
N MET A 53 22.37 -2.32 16.69
CA MET A 53 23.29 -1.43 15.98
C MET A 53 22.86 -1.17 14.53
N MET A 54 22.38 -2.19 13.82
CA MET A 54 21.78 -2.03 12.50
C MET A 54 20.56 -1.10 12.55
N ALA A 55 19.66 -1.30 13.51
CA ALA A 55 18.45 -0.51 13.65
C ALA A 55 18.76 0.94 14.03
N THR A 56 19.70 1.16 14.97
CA THR A 56 20.17 2.49 15.35
C THR A 56 20.84 3.20 14.17
N THR A 57 21.65 2.51 13.38
CA THR A 57 22.29 3.09 12.19
C THR A 57 21.26 3.44 11.11
N ASN A 58 20.26 2.58 10.91
CA ASN A 58 19.12 2.83 10.02
C ASN A 58 18.28 4.03 10.47
N GLY A 59 18.06 4.19 11.78
CA GLY A 59 17.33 5.32 12.37
C GLY A 59 18.15 6.62 12.40
N THR A 60 19.48 6.53 12.45
CA THR A 60 20.36 7.69 12.46
C THR A 60 20.26 8.41 11.11
N PHE A 61 19.86 9.69 11.16
CA PHE A 61 19.54 10.54 10.00
C PHE A 61 18.43 10.01 9.07
N GLY A 62 17.60 9.06 9.52
CA GLY A 62 16.55 8.47 8.68
C GLY A 62 17.11 7.78 7.43
N SER A 63 18.33 7.26 7.50
CA SER A 63 19.05 6.65 6.36
C SER A 63 18.27 5.48 5.74
N GLN A 64 17.46 4.78 6.52
CA GLN A 64 16.57 3.74 6.04
C GLN A 64 15.41 4.31 5.21
N THR A 65 14.77 5.39 5.68
CA THR A 65 13.72 6.08 4.93
C THR A 65 14.24 6.65 3.62
N PHE A 66 15.43 7.25 3.65
CA PHE A 66 16.12 7.73 2.45
C PHE A 66 16.43 6.57 1.49
N GLY A 67 16.94 5.43 2.00
CA GLY A 67 17.19 4.25 1.18
C GLY A 67 15.94 3.71 0.52
N ILE A 68 14.81 3.66 1.24
CA ILE A 68 13.52 3.23 0.68
C ILE A 68 13.03 4.19 -0.41
N SER A 69 13.11 5.51 -0.18
CA SER A 69 12.59 6.51 -1.12
C SER A 69 13.45 6.67 -2.37
N SER A 70 14.76 6.52 -2.25
CA SER A 70 15.71 6.64 -3.36
C SER A 70 16.08 5.32 -4.03
N GLY A 71 15.72 4.18 -3.43
CA GLY A 71 16.12 2.86 -3.92
C GLY A 71 17.62 2.58 -3.76
N THR A 72 18.27 3.17 -2.75
CA THR A 72 19.69 2.98 -2.45
C THR A 72 19.91 2.14 -1.19
N SER A 73 21.18 1.92 -0.83
CA SER A 73 21.56 1.27 0.44
C SER A 73 20.96 -0.13 0.63
N GLY A 74 20.81 -0.88 -0.47
CA GLY A 74 20.22 -2.22 -0.48
C GLY A 74 18.70 -2.25 -0.29
N CYS A 75 18.03 -1.09 -0.31
CA CYS A 75 16.57 -0.99 -0.41
C CYS A 75 16.14 -0.91 -1.87
N THR A 76 15.02 -1.54 -2.21
CA THR A 76 14.39 -1.48 -3.54
C THR A 76 13.00 -0.89 -3.42
N ASN A 77 12.57 -0.14 -4.42
CA ASN A 77 11.22 0.43 -4.51
C ASN A 77 10.76 0.42 -5.98
N ASP A 78 9.49 0.12 -6.21
CA ASP A 78 8.91 0.03 -7.57
C ASP A 78 8.41 1.37 -8.12
N GLY A 79 8.85 2.49 -7.54
CA GLY A 79 8.40 3.85 -7.85
C GLY A 79 6.94 4.15 -7.43
N LYS A 80 6.30 3.25 -6.68
CA LYS A 80 4.91 3.40 -6.22
C LYS A 80 4.91 3.96 -4.81
N ILE A 81 4.22 5.09 -4.61
CA ILE A 81 4.07 5.70 -3.27
C ILE A 81 3.11 4.87 -2.42
N MET A 82 1.94 4.54 -2.97
CA MET A 82 0.98 3.56 -2.42
C MET A 82 0.37 2.78 -3.60
N GLY A 83 0.04 1.50 -3.42
CA GLY A 83 -0.39 0.59 -4.50
C GLY A 83 -1.65 1.01 -5.27
N GLU A 84 -2.44 1.93 -4.73
CA GLU A 84 -3.81 2.20 -5.19
C GLU A 84 -3.95 3.41 -6.14
N HIS A 85 -2.90 4.20 -6.35
CA HIS A 85 -3.07 5.48 -7.06
C HIS A 85 -3.34 5.35 -8.56
N LYS A 86 -2.92 4.27 -9.24
CA LYS A 86 -3.17 4.13 -10.68
C LYS A 86 -4.66 4.03 -10.99
N THR A 87 -5.39 3.23 -10.22
CA THR A 87 -6.83 3.01 -10.36
C THR A 87 -7.60 4.27 -10.00
N THR A 88 -7.25 4.93 -8.88
CA THR A 88 -7.89 6.19 -8.48
C THR A 88 -7.65 7.31 -9.50
N MET A 89 -6.42 7.47 -10.00
CA MET A 89 -6.10 8.47 -11.02
C MET A 89 -6.83 8.21 -12.33
N PHE A 90 -6.88 6.94 -12.79
CA PHE A 90 -7.63 6.57 -13.97
C PHE A 90 -9.12 6.87 -13.80
N ALA A 91 -9.69 6.53 -12.65
CA ALA A 91 -11.10 6.81 -12.35
C ALA A 91 -11.41 8.30 -12.25
N SER A 92 -10.49 9.10 -11.70
CA SER A 92 -10.64 10.56 -11.67
C SER A 92 -10.60 11.19 -13.06
N LEU A 93 -9.71 10.70 -13.95
CA LEU A 93 -9.58 11.23 -15.31
C LEU A 93 -10.76 10.84 -16.21
N ASN A 94 -11.37 9.68 -15.97
CA ASN A 94 -12.44 9.13 -16.81
C ASN A 94 -13.78 9.06 -16.06
N PHE A 95 -13.98 9.87 -15.01
CA PHE A 95 -15.09 9.71 -14.07
C PHE A 95 -16.46 9.76 -14.75
N ASP A 96 -16.69 10.74 -15.63
CA ASP A 96 -17.96 10.91 -16.33
C ASP A 96 -18.26 9.72 -17.26
N ALA A 97 -17.23 9.27 -18.00
CA ALA A 97 -17.35 8.12 -18.88
C ALA A 97 -17.59 6.84 -18.09
N LEU A 98 -16.86 6.61 -17.00
CA LEU A 98 -17.04 5.46 -16.11
C LEU A 98 -18.43 5.44 -15.49
N THR A 99 -18.92 6.58 -15.03
CA THR A 99 -20.26 6.74 -14.46
C THR A 99 -21.33 6.33 -15.49
N ALA A 100 -21.21 6.78 -16.73
CA ALA A 100 -22.13 6.41 -17.81
C ALA A 100 -22.02 4.93 -18.20
N GLU A 101 -20.81 4.40 -18.35
CA GLU A 101 -20.55 3.00 -18.72
C GLU A 101 -20.96 2.02 -17.62
N MET A 102 -20.80 2.39 -16.34
CA MET A 102 -21.32 1.64 -15.20
C MET A 102 -22.85 1.60 -15.22
N ALA A 103 -23.51 2.72 -15.52
CA ALA A 103 -24.97 2.75 -15.67
C ALA A 103 -25.45 1.85 -16.81
N GLN A 104 -24.71 1.85 -17.92
CA GLN A 104 -24.99 1.02 -19.10
C GLN A 104 -24.65 -0.46 -18.89
N GLY A 105 -23.76 -0.78 -17.95
CA GLY A 105 -23.26 -2.12 -17.67
C GLY A 105 -22.21 -2.61 -18.69
N GLN A 106 -21.63 -1.70 -19.47
CA GLN A 106 -20.61 -2.01 -20.48
C GLN A 106 -19.85 -0.76 -20.89
N GLY A 107 -18.58 -0.92 -21.30
CA GLY A 107 -17.79 0.18 -21.84
C GLY A 107 -16.29 -0.06 -21.79
N GLU A 108 -15.54 0.76 -22.53
CA GLU A 108 -14.09 0.59 -22.70
C GLU A 108 -13.30 1.10 -21.49
N HIS A 109 -13.78 2.16 -20.84
CA HIS A 109 -13.18 2.69 -19.62
C HIS A 109 -13.47 1.74 -18.45
N LEU A 110 -14.66 1.15 -18.39
CA LEU A 110 -15.04 0.16 -17.39
C LEU A 110 -14.22 -1.14 -17.53
N ALA A 111 -13.99 -1.60 -18.76
CA ALA A 111 -13.08 -2.73 -19.03
C ALA A 111 -11.63 -2.43 -18.62
N SER A 112 -11.17 -1.21 -18.90
CA SER A 112 -9.85 -0.74 -18.50
C SER A 112 -9.73 -0.66 -16.98
N LEU A 113 -10.77 -0.19 -16.29
CA LEU A 113 -10.83 -0.14 -14.83
C LEU A 113 -10.77 -1.55 -14.24
N ALA A 114 -11.53 -2.51 -14.79
CA ALA A 114 -11.50 -3.90 -14.36
C ALA A 114 -10.09 -4.49 -14.48
N THR A 115 -9.41 -4.21 -15.59
CA THR A 115 -8.03 -4.63 -15.84
C THR A 115 -7.05 -4.00 -14.85
N LEU A 116 -7.19 -2.71 -14.54
CA LEU A 116 -6.39 -2.01 -13.54
C LEU A 116 -6.63 -2.55 -12.11
N MET A 117 -7.83 -3.05 -11.84
CA MET A 117 -8.20 -3.72 -10.58
C MET A 117 -7.77 -5.20 -10.54
N GLY A 118 -7.05 -5.69 -11.55
CA GLY A 118 -6.54 -7.06 -11.61
C GLY A 118 -7.60 -8.10 -11.98
N ILE A 119 -8.74 -7.70 -12.52
CA ILE A 119 -9.82 -8.61 -12.91
C ILE A 119 -9.51 -9.19 -14.29
N PRO A 120 -9.44 -10.52 -14.42
CA PRO A 120 -9.18 -11.18 -15.70
C PRO A 120 -10.34 -10.99 -16.67
N ALA A 121 -10.05 -10.94 -17.98
CA ALA A 121 -11.03 -10.63 -19.03
C ALA A 121 -12.25 -11.54 -19.01
N GLU A 122 -12.06 -12.81 -18.63
CA GLU A 122 -13.13 -13.80 -18.52
C GLU A 122 -14.15 -13.46 -17.41
N ARG A 123 -13.78 -12.61 -16.45
CA ARG A 123 -14.62 -12.16 -15.33
C ARG A 123 -15.08 -10.71 -15.47
N HIS A 124 -14.79 -10.03 -16.58
CA HIS A 124 -15.26 -8.66 -16.83
C HIS A 124 -16.79 -8.57 -16.83
N GLY A 125 -17.49 -9.58 -17.35
CA GLY A 125 -18.95 -9.61 -17.34
C GLY A 125 -19.55 -9.58 -15.92
N GLU A 126 -18.96 -10.33 -14.98
CA GLU A 126 -19.41 -10.29 -13.58
C GLU A 126 -19.07 -8.97 -12.90
N PHE A 127 -17.90 -8.41 -13.19
CA PHE A 127 -17.52 -7.10 -12.70
C PHE A 127 -18.49 -6.01 -13.19
N PHE A 128 -18.85 -6.02 -14.47
CA PHE A 128 -19.77 -5.04 -15.05
C PHE A 128 -21.16 -5.13 -14.42
N ALA A 129 -21.71 -6.34 -14.28
CA ALA A 129 -23.00 -6.54 -13.62
C ALA A 129 -22.99 -6.01 -12.17
N MET A 130 -21.94 -6.33 -11.41
CA MET A 130 -21.78 -5.87 -10.04
C MET A 130 -21.63 -4.34 -9.97
N THR A 131 -20.85 -3.73 -10.88
CA THR A 131 -20.71 -2.27 -10.93
C THR A 131 -22.01 -1.54 -11.29
N GLN A 132 -22.84 -2.12 -12.16
CA GLN A 132 -24.14 -1.57 -12.54
C GLN A 132 -25.15 -1.63 -11.38
N GLU A 133 -25.20 -2.75 -10.66
CA GLU A 133 -26.03 -2.88 -9.46
C GLU A 133 -25.62 -1.83 -8.40
N ARG A 134 -24.31 -1.69 -8.17
CA ARG A 134 -23.75 -0.74 -7.19
C ARG A 134 -23.88 0.70 -7.61
N TYR A 135 -23.82 1.00 -8.90
CA TYR A 135 -24.04 2.34 -9.44
C TYR A 135 -25.38 2.92 -8.96
N THR A 136 -26.44 2.11 -8.97
CA THR A 136 -27.77 2.52 -8.51
C THR A 136 -27.75 2.93 -7.04
N SER A 137 -27.04 2.20 -6.17
CA SER A 137 -26.89 2.56 -4.75
C SER A 137 -26.00 3.79 -4.54
N LEU A 138 -24.92 3.93 -5.31
CA LEU A 138 -23.98 5.05 -5.20
C LEU A 138 -24.61 6.39 -5.63
N VAL A 139 -25.38 6.38 -6.72
CA VAL A 139 -26.11 7.56 -7.20
C VAL A 139 -27.20 7.97 -6.21
N GLN A 140 -27.90 7.01 -5.60
CA GLN A 140 -28.92 7.28 -4.58
C GLN A 140 -28.33 7.87 -3.29
N ALA A 141 -27.07 7.53 -2.96
CA ALA A 141 -26.37 8.07 -1.79
C ALA A 141 -25.86 9.51 -2.00
N GLY A 142 -25.89 10.05 -3.22
CA GLY A 142 -25.39 11.40 -3.54
C GLY A 142 -23.86 11.55 -3.46
N GLU A 143 -23.12 10.45 -3.28
CA GLU A 143 -21.67 10.43 -3.19
C GLU A 143 -21.02 10.22 -4.58
N ALA A 144 -21.01 11.28 -5.39
CA ALA A 144 -20.42 11.24 -6.74
C ALA A 144 -18.97 11.78 -6.75
N SER A 145 -18.08 11.22 -5.92
CA SER A 145 -16.64 11.51 -6.03
C SER A 145 -15.88 10.32 -6.62
N PRO A 146 -14.88 10.53 -7.49
CA PRO A 146 -14.08 9.44 -8.05
C PRO A 146 -13.41 8.56 -7.00
N VAL A 147 -13.03 9.15 -5.87
CA VAL A 147 -12.40 8.45 -4.75
C VAL A 147 -13.40 7.55 -4.02
N ALA A 148 -14.60 8.05 -3.74
CA ALA A 148 -15.66 7.26 -3.12
C ALA A 148 -16.11 6.12 -4.03
N LEU A 149 -16.21 6.38 -5.34
CA LEU A 149 -16.53 5.37 -6.35
C LEU A 149 -15.51 4.22 -6.35
N VAL A 150 -14.22 4.53 -6.51
CA VAL A 150 -13.17 3.49 -6.54
C VAL A 150 -13.10 2.72 -5.23
N LYS A 151 -13.27 3.40 -4.09
CA LYS A 151 -13.33 2.75 -2.79
C LYS A 151 -14.50 1.77 -2.69
N SER A 152 -15.70 2.21 -3.05
CA SER A 152 -16.89 1.35 -3.05
C SER A 152 -16.74 0.15 -3.98
N LEU A 153 -16.12 0.35 -5.16
CA LEU A 153 -15.84 -0.73 -6.10
C LEU A 153 -14.81 -1.72 -5.55
N ASN A 154 -13.74 -1.25 -4.89
CA ASN A 154 -12.77 -2.12 -4.23
C ASN A 154 -13.42 -2.95 -3.11
N ASP A 155 -14.23 -2.32 -2.26
CA ASP A 155 -14.97 -3.00 -1.19
C ASP A 155 -15.93 -4.05 -1.76
N ALA A 156 -16.61 -3.74 -2.88
CA ALA A 156 -17.52 -4.65 -3.55
C ALA A 156 -16.79 -5.83 -4.21
N VAL A 157 -15.64 -5.60 -4.85
CA VAL A 157 -14.78 -6.67 -5.41
C VAL A 157 -14.27 -7.59 -4.30
N ALA A 158 -13.81 -7.04 -3.18
CA ALA A 158 -13.31 -7.82 -2.05
C ALA A 158 -14.40 -8.66 -1.37
N GLY A 159 -15.65 -8.17 -1.35
CA GLY A 159 -16.81 -8.88 -0.81
C GLY A 159 -17.46 -9.87 -1.79
N HIS A 160 -17.13 -9.82 -3.08
CA HIS A 160 -17.77 -10.66 -4.10
C HIS A 160 -17.07 -12.02 -4.20
N PRO A 161 -17.77 -13.15 -3.95
CA PRO A 161 -17.14 -14.47 -3.79
C PRO A 161 -16.34 -14.93 -5.02
N ILE A 162 -16.71 -14.46 -6.22
CA ILE A 162 -16.04 -14.80 -7.48
C ILE A 162 -14.95 -13.78 -7.85
N LEU A 163 -15.11 -12.49 -7.51
CA LEU A 163 -14.14 -11.46 -7.92
C LEU A 163 -13.00 -11.32 -6.90
N ALA A 164 -13.26 -11.61 -5.61
CA ALA A 164 -12.25 -11.63 -4.56
C ALA A 164 -11.15 -12.69 -4.80
N GLN A 165 -11.50 -13.80 -5.46
CA GLN A 165 -10.53 -14.83 -5.87
C GLN A 165 -9.77 -14.44 -7.15
N ALA A 166 -10.27 -13.44 -7.89
CA ALA A 166 -9.72 -13.02 -9.17
C ALA A 166 -8.66 -11.91 -9.01
N SER A 167 -8.84 -11.01 -8.02
CA SER A 167 -7.94 -9.87 -7.80
C SER A 167 -6.61 -10.22 -7.10
N VAL A 168 -6.39 -11.50 -6.79
CA VAL A 168 -5.14 -11.99 -6.20
C VAL A 168 -4.20 -12.44 -7.31
N ARG A 169 -3.56 -11.48 -7.99
CA ARG A 169 -2.29 -11.70 -8.67
C ARG A 169 -1.46 -10.43 -8.78
#